data_AF-V2YF99-F1
#
_entry.id   AF-V2YF99-F1
#
_cell.length_a   1.000
_cell.length_b   1.000
_cell.length_c   1.000
_cell.angle_alpha   90.00
_cell.angle_beta   90.00
_cell.angle_gamma   90.00
#
_symmetry.space_group_name_H-M   'P 1'
#
loop_
_entity.id
_entity.type
_entity.pdbx_description
1 polymer ?
#
loop_
_entity_poly.entity_id
_entity_poly.type
_entity_poly.pdbx_seq_one_letter_code
_entity_poly.pdbx_strand_id
1 'polypeptide(L)'
;MSEPTINNYGGQVNYATDNAQIIASQIIGESGTEFDQLSKNILKELSQLKQEDADTISDTIDLVKEELMQETPRAGRLRNAITLLAPMITIANGFPTLAQNLQSLVSYIQSLIH
;
A
#
# COMPACT_ATOMS: atom_id res chain seq x y z
N MET A 1 -36.79 6.03 -30.16
CA MET A 1 -35.32 5.98 -30.12
C MET A 1 -34.88 6.68 -28.85
N SER A 2 -34.20 6.08 -27.88
CA SER A 2 -34.35 4.74 -27.29
C SER A 2 -34.18 5.02 -25.79
N GLU A 3 -35.07 4.49 -24.95
CA GLU A 3 -35.06 4.72 -23.51
C GLU A 3 -33.78 4.14 -22.87
N PRO A 4 -33.15 4.83 -21.90
CA PRO A 4 -32.05 4.25 -21.15
C PRO A 4 -32.57 3.05 -20.37
N THR A 5 -32.18 1.87 -20.80
CA THR A 5 -32.50 0.61 -20.17
C THR A 5 -31.61 0.48 -18.93
N ILE A 6 -32.17 0.73 -17.75
CA ILE A 6 -31.51 0.42 -16.48
C ILE A 6 -31.75 -1.05 -16.22
N ASN A 7 -30.72 -1.88 -16.46
CA ASN A 7 -30.73 -3.26 -16.03
C ASN A 7 -29.34 -3.60 -15.49
N ASN A 8 -29.23 -3.80 -14.17
CA ASN A 8 -28.88 -5.08 -13.57
C ASN A 8 -28.47 -4.92 -12.09
N TYR A 9 -28.85 -5.95 -11.33
CA TYR A 9 -28.53 -6.27 -9.95
C TYR A 9 -27.07 -6.06 -9.56
N GLY A 10 -26.87 -5.54 -8.35
CA GLY A 10 -25.73 -5.91 -7.49
C GLY A 10 -24.33 -5.66 -8.07
N GLY A 11 -23.86 -4.42 -7.95
CA GLY A 11 -22.42 -4.14 -7.91
C GLY A 11 -21.80 -3.72 -9.24
N GLN A 12 -21.53 -2.42 -9.32
CA GLN A 12 -20.48 -1.79 -10.13
C GLN A 12 -20.76 -1.65 -11.63
N VAL A 13 -21.16 -0.45 -12.02
CA VAL A 13 -21.18 0.00 -13.41
C VAL A 13 -19.81 0.62 -13.73
N ASN A 14 -19.03 -0.01 -14.61
CA ASN A 14 -17.80 0.55 -15.16
C ASN A 14 -18.14 1.50 -16.31
N TYR A 15 -17.81 2.77 -16.17
CA TYR A 15 -17.77 3.73 -17.27
C TYR A 15 -16.30 4.03 -17.58
N ALA A 16 -15.83 3.59 -18.74
CA ALA A 16 -14.51 3.91 -19.25
C ALA A 16 -14.62 4.93 -20.38
N THR A 17 -14.17 6.16 -20.11
CA THR A 17 -13.72 7.11 -21.13
C THR A 17 -12.58 7.93 -20.54
N ASP A 18 -11.37 7.63 -21.01
CA ASP A 18 -10.10 8.36 -20.92
C ASP A 18 -9.67 9.04 -19.61
N ASN A 19 -8.64 8.44 -19.00
CA ASN A 19 -7.58 9.03 -18.18
C ASN A 19 -7.93 10.00 -17.02
N ALA A 20 -7.55 9.56 -15.81
CA ALA A 20 -7.18 10.35 -14.62
C ALA A 20 -8.22 10.68 -13.54
N GLN A 21 -9.47 10.20 -13.60
CA GLN A 21 -10.43 10.41 -12.49
C GLN A 21 -11.01 9.15 -11.85
N ILE A 22 -10.61 7.95 -12.27
CA ILE A 22 -10.96 6.69 -11.59
C ILE A 22 -9.93 6.38 -10.49
N ILE A 23 -9.65 7.34 -9.61
CA ILE A 23 -8.94 7.11 -8.34
C ILE A 23 -9.75 7.67 -7.16
N ALA A 24 -10.65 8.63 -7.40
CA ALA A 24 -11.13 9.49 -6.31
C ALA A 24 -12.43 9.04 -5.60
N SER A 25 -13.22 8.08 -6.11
CA SER A 25 -14.57 7.83 -5.57
C SER A 25 -14.78 6.50 -4.85
N GLN A 26 -13.76 5.62 -4.74
CA GLN A 26 -13.86 4.38 -3.95
C GLN A 26 -13.05 4.39 -2.64
N ILE A 27 -12.23 5.42 -2.38
CA ILE A 27 -11.33 5.46 -1.20
C ILE A 27 -11.91 6.27 -0.02
N ILE A 28 -12.94 7.10 -0.24
CA ILE A 28 -13.49 7.93 0.84
C ILE A 28 -14.79 7.29 1.34
N GLY A 29 -14.66 6.28 2.18
CA GLY A 29 -15.82 5.64 2.79
C GLY A 29 -15.55 4.79 4.02
N GLU A 30 -14.42 4.05 4.09
CA GLU A 30 -14.28 3.06 5.18
C GLU A 30 -12.84 2.59 5.51
N SER A 31 -11.80 3.19 4.95
CA SER A 31 -10.42 2.69 5.09
C SER A 31 -9.47 3.80 5.51
N GLY A 32 -8.49 3.47 6.37
CA GLY A 32 -7.51 4.42 6.93
C GLY A 32 -6.63 5.12 5.88
N THR A 33 -5.58 5.79 6.33
CA THR A 33 -4.61 6.47 5.45
C THR A 33 -4.02 5.51 4.40
N GLU A 34 -3.45 6.04 3.31
CA GLU A 34 -2.74 5.23 2.30
C GLU A 34 -1.74 4.25 2.95
N PHE A 35 -1.02 4.73 3.96
CA PHE A 35 -0.11 3.92 4.78
C PHE A 35 -0.83 2.78 5.52
N ASP A 36 -1.99 3.03 6.13
CA ASP A 36 -2.75 2.00 6.85
C ASP A 36 -3.22 0.89 5.91
N GLN A 37 -3.62 1.24 4.70
CA GLN A 37 -4.07 0.28 3.70
C GLN A 37 -2.91 -0.56 3.17
N LEU A 38 -1.77 0.06 2.85
CA LEU A 38 -0.55 -0.64 2.47
C LEU A 38 -0.08 -1.59 3.58
N SER A 39 -0.01 -1.10 4.82
CA SER A 39 0.43 -1.88 5.98
C SER A 39 -0.47 -3.10 6.20
N LYS A 40 -1.79 -2.94 6.16
CA LYS A 40 -2.74 -4.06 6.30
C LYS A 40 -2.57 -5.10 5.20
N ASN A 41 -2.33 -4.68 3.96
CA ASN A 41 -2.15 -5.61 2.85
C ASN A 41 -0.86 -6.41 2.99
N ILE A 42 0.25 -5.77 3.39
CA ILE A 42 1.53 -6.44 3.63
C ILE A 42 1.42 -7.44 4.79
N LEU A 43 0.87 -7.02 5.94
CA LEU A 43 0.76 -7.86 7.14
C LEU A 43 -0.05 -9.15 6.90
N LYS A 44 -1.06 -9.12 6.02
CA LYS A 44 -1.84 -10.31 5.65
C LYS A 44 -1.02 -11.36 4.88
N GLU A 45 0.02 -10.92 4.19
CA GLU A 45 0.81 -11.76 3.29
C GLU A 45 2.13 -12.25 3.91
N LEU A 46 2.51 -11.75 5.08
CA LEU A 46 3.76 -12.11 5.77
C LEU A 46 3.86 -13.59 6.15
N SER A 47 2.73 -14.28 6.34
CA SER A 47 2.70 -15.72 6.63
C SER A 47 3.30 -16.59 5.51
N GLN A 48 3.53 -16.01 4.33
CA GLN A 48 4.19 -16.66 3.20
C GLN A 48 5.72 -16.66 3.32
N LEU A 49 6.28 -15.81 4.18
CA LEU A 49 7.72 -15.66 4.37
C LEU A 49 8.21 -16.50 5.56
N LYS A 50 9.54 -16.61 5.66
CA LYS A 50 10.16 -17.09 6.90
C LYS A 50 9.91 -16.06 8.00
N GLN A 51 9.81 -16.56 9.23
CA GLN A 51 9.52 -15.72 10.39
C GLN A 51 10.49 -14.53 10.52
N GLU A 52 11.79 -14.74 10.34
CA GLU A 52 12.80 -13.67 10.39
C GLU A 52 12.54 -12.53 9.37
N ASP A 53 12.17 -12.88 8.15
CA ASP A 53 11.86 -11.91 7.09
C ASP A 53 10.53 -11.19 7.39
N ALA A 54 9.52 -11.93 7.87
CA ALA A 54 8.23 -11.39 8.27
C ALA A 54 8.38 -10.40 9.44
N ASP A 55 9.15 -10.76 10.47
CA ASP A 55 9.42 -9.92 11.64
C ASP A 55 10.16 -8.64 11.20
N THR A 56 11.16 -8.76 10.32
CA THR A 56 11.88 -7.60 9.76
C THR A 56 10.94 -6.62 9.04
N ILE A 57 9.99 -7.13 8.24
CA ILE A 57 9.01 -6.27 7.55
C ILE A 57 8.05 -5.63 8.54
N SER A 58 7.54 -6.39 9.52
CA SER A 58 6.62 -5.90 10.54
C SER A 58 7.27 -4.78 11.38
N ASP A 59 8.47 -5.02 11.89
CA ASP A 59 9.23 -4.03 12.67
C ASP A 59 9.50 -2.76 11.84
N THR A 60 9.74 -2.91 10.55
CA THR A 60 9.96 -1.77 9.66
C THR A 60 8.66 -0.97 9.43
N ILE A 61 7.51 -1.64 9.29
CA ILE A 61 6.20 -0.97 9.22
C ILE A 61 5.93 -0.20 10.51
N ASP A 62 6.19 -0.80 11.68
CA ASP A 62 6.01 -0.14 12.96
C ASP A 62 6.94 1.07 13.10
N LEU A 63 8.20 0.97 12.66
CA LEU A 63 9.13 2.10 12.63
C LEU A 63 8.60 3.25 11.76
N VAL A 64 8.07 2.96 10.57
CA VAL A 64 7.51 4.01 9.70
C VAL A 64 6.28 4.64 10.35
N LYS A 65 5.42 3.83 10.97
CA LYS A 65 4.25 4.32 11.71
C LYS A 65 4.65 5.26 12.86
N GLU A 66 5.67 4.88 13.65
CA GLU A 66 6.21 5.74 14.72
C GLU A 66 6.70 7.08 14.20
N GLU A 67 7.39 7.10 13.04
CA GLU A 67 7.88 8.33 12.42
C GLU A 67 6.75 9.21 11.89
N LEU A 68 5.70 8.61 11.32
CA LEU A 68 4.50 9.33 10.84
C LEU A 68 3.70 9.96 11.97
N MET A 69 3.80 9.44 13.19
CA MET A 69 3.16 10.01 14.38
C MET A 69 3.95 11.19 14.97
N GLN A 70 5.18 11.43 14.52
CA GLN A 70 5.96 12.60 14.95
C GLN A 70 5.48 13.86 14.21
N GLU A 71 5.55 15.01 14.88
CA GLU A 71 5.28 16.31 14.23
C GLU A 71 6.23 16.59 13.05
N THR A 72 7.43 15.99 13.08
CA THR A 72 8.41 16.07 12.00
C THR A 72 9.09 14.71 11.81
N PRO A 73 8.64 13.91 10.82
CA PRO A 73 9.25 12.62 10.50
C PRO A 73 10.73 12.76 10.18
N ARG A 74 11.58 11.88 10.73
CA ARG A 74 13.02 11.97 10.51
C ARG A 74 13.39 11.26 9.21
N ALA A 75 13.80 12.03 8.21
CA ALA A 75 14.27 11.52 6.93
C ALA A 75 15.34 10.41 7.06
N GLY A 76 16.22 10.50 8.06
CA GLY A 76 17.21 9.45 8.34
C GLY A 76 16.60 8.09 8.71
N ARG A 77 15.54 8.08 9.55
CA ARG A 77 14.84 6.84 9.93
C ARG A 77 13.99 6.29 8.78
N LEU A 78 13.37 7.16 7.99
CA LEU A 78 12.66 6.77 6.77
C LEU A 78 13.59 6.15 5.71
N ARG A 79 14.80 6.72 5.51
CA ARG A 79 15.84 6.12 4.65
C ARG A 79 16.31 4.76 5.18
N ASN A 80 16.43 4.62 6.50
CA ASN A 80 16.75 3.33 7.12
C ASN A 80 15.66 2.29 6.84
N ALA A 81 14.37 2.66 6.95
CA ALA A 81 13.26 1.79 6.62
C ALA A 81 13.34 1.29 5.17
N ILE A 82 13.59 2.19 4.20
CA ILE A 82 13.78 1.82 2.78
C ILE A 82 14.93 0.82 2.62
N THR A 83 16.04 1.04 3.33
CA THR A 83 17.23 0.17 3.29
C THR A 83 16.92 -1.24 3.80
N LEU A 84 16.11 -1.36 4.85
CA LEU A 84 15.66 -2.64 5.40
C LEU A 84 14.67 -3.37 4.48
N LEU A 85 13.80 -2.63 3.78
CA LEU A 85 12.80 -3.22 2.87
C LEU A 85 13.39 -3.66 1.52
N ALA A 86 14.49 -3.05 1.06
CA ALA A 86 15.11 -3.39 -0.23
C ALA A 86 15.43 -4.89 -0.42
N PRO A 87 16.14 -5.57 0.52
CA PRO A 87 16.34 -7.02 0.42
C PRO A 87 15.02 -7.80 0.53
N MET A 88 14.06 -7.32 1.32
CA MET A 88 12.76 -7.97 1.51
C MET A 88 11.93 -8.01 0.23
N ILE A 89 12.01 -6.98 -0.61
CA ILE A 89 11.38 -6.98 -1.94
C ILE A 89 11.93 -8.12 -2.81
N THR A 90 13.25 -8.37 -2.73
CA THR A 90 13.88 -9.44 -3.50
C THR A 90 13.41 -10.82 -3.04
N ILE A 91 13.31 -11.01 -1.72
CA ILE A 91 12.79 -12.25 -1.12
C ILE A 91 11.31 -12.45 -1.50
N ALA A 92 10.54 -11.37 -1.49
CA ALA A 92 9.12 -11.37 -1.85
C ALA A 92 8.86 -11.58 -3.36
N ASN A 93 9.86 -11.62 -4.24
CA ASN A 93 9.65 -11.83 -5.69
C ASN A 93 8.96 -13.17 -6.02
N GLY A 94 9.00 -14.15 -5.11
CA GLY A 94 8.20 -15.38 -5.22
C GLY A 94 6.69 -15.19 -4.98
N PHE A 95 6.29 -14.03 -4.48
CA PHE A 95 4.94 -13.66 -4.06
C PHE A 95 4.58 -12.28 -4.66
N PRO A 96 4.07 -12.24 -5.93
CA PRO A 96 3.94 -10.99 -6.68
C PRO A 96 3.17 -9.88 -5.98
N THR A 97 2.07 -10.22 -5.27
CA THR A 97 1.27 -9.25 -4.52
C THR A 97 2.06 -8.62 -3.38
N LEU A 98 2.84 -9.42 -2.64
CA LEU A 98 3.66 -8.95 -1.53
C LEU A 98 4.81 -8.06 -2.04
N ALA A 99 5.49 -8.49 -3.10
CA ALA A 99 6.52 -7.68 -3.74
C ALA A 99 5.99 -6.31 -4.20
N GLN A 100 4.81 -6.29 -4.83
CA GLN A 100 4.17 -5.05 -5.27
C GLN A 100 3.80 -4.15 -4.08
N ASN A 101 3.23 -4.72 -3.02
CA ASN A 101 2.88 -3.96 -1.81
C ASN A 101 4.11 -3.36 -1.12
N LEU A 102 5.21 -4.12 -1.03
CA LEU A 102 6.48 -3.63 -0.47
C LEU A 102 7.09 -2.51 -1.33
N GLN A 103 7.03 -2.62 -2.66
CA GLN A 103 7.47 -1.55 -3.56
C GLN A 103 6.63 -0.28 -3.41
N SER A 104 5.30 -0.43 -3.28
CA SER A 104 4.41 0.70 -3.02
C SER A 104 4.70 1.35 -1.68
N LEU A 105 4.98 0.57 -0.63
CA LEU A 105 5.40 1.10 0.67
C LEU A 105 6.73 1.87 0.57
N VAL A 106 7.73 1.34 -0.14
CA VAL A 106 8.99 2.06 -0.38
C VAL A 106 8.75 3.38 -1.11
N SER A 107 7.92 3.37 -2.16
CA SER A 107 7.58 4.58 -2.93
C SER A 107 6.86 5.62 -2.07
N TYR A 108 5.93 5.17 -1.23
CA TYR A 108 5.25 6.00 -0.26
C TYR A 108 6.25 6.63 0.72
N ILE A 109 7.14 5.84 1.33
CA ILE A 109 8.16 6.36 2.26
C ILE A 109 9.09 7.36 1.57
N GLN A 110 9.50 7.10 0.33
CA GLN A 110 10.32 8.01 -0.46
C GLN A 110 9.65 9.37 -0.67
N SER A 111 8.33 9.40 -0.88
CA SER A 111 7.57 10.66 -1.07
C SER A 111 7.56 11.56 0.17
N LEU A 112 7.80 10.99 1.35
CA LEU A 112 7.86 11.72 2.63
C LEU A 112 9.23 12.35 2.90
N ILE A 113 10.24 11.99 2.11
CA ILE A 113 11.61 12.48 2.27
C ILE A 113 11.81 13.68 1.35
N HIS A 114 11.95 14.87 1.94
CA HIS A 114 12.32 16.10 1.24
C HIS A 114 13.85 16.31 1.20
#